data_AF-A0A956WCH7-F1
#
_entry.id   AF-A0A956WCH7-F1
#
_cell.length_a   1.000
_cell.length_b   1.000
_cell.length_c   1.000
_cell.angle_alpha   90.00
_cell.angle_beta   90.00
_cell.angle_gamma   90.00
#
_symmetry.space_group_name_H-M   'P 1'
#
loop_
_entity.id
_entity.type
_entity.pdbx_description
1 polymer ?
#
loop_
_entity_poly.entity_id
_entity_poly.type
_entity_poly.pdbx_seq_one_letter_code
_entity_poly.pdbx_strand_id
1 'polypeptide(L)'
;MPHLHQPNGPLNPFYDGSTPVAGYSAAPGEAMTAGTGITTGTGTVYQAWINEEGPLTKTTIFVDLTGLNSSAAGDIIGVQATANCHFGQYNFEINGDPVRGRLTCVEVPATGEPDIDVIAADEATGTEDAAYSGLTNDAALVAPGADFAAVGQSYEFTAMPGDNQYLYLSGSGGGTDATYTAGQFLIELWGIKR
;
A
#
# COMPACT_ATOMS: atom_id res chain seq x y z
N MET A 1 11.03 -36.98 -8.26
CA MET A 1 10.92 -35.69 -7.56
C MET A 1 10.05 -34.81 -8.45
N PRO A 2 8.93 -34.26 -7.97
CA PRO A 2 8.16 -33.34 -8.78
C PRO A 2 9.02 -32.11 -9.06
N HIS A 3 9.20 -31.77 -10.33
CA HIS A 3 9.78 -30.50 -10.74
C HIS A 3 8.85 -29.34 -10.38
N LEU A 4 9.41 -28.33 -9.71
CA LEU A 4 8.76 -27.07 -9.41
C LEU A 4 8.56 -26.28 -10.71
N HIS A 5 7.37 -25.69 -10.90
CA HIS A 5 7.07 -24.88 -12.08
C HIS A 5 6.55 -23.50 -11.70
N GLN A 6 6.80 -22.50 -12.56
CA GLN A 6 6.22 -21.16 -12.47
C GLN A 6 5.28 -20.93 -13.67
N PRO A 7 4.06 -21.50 -13.65
CA PRO A 7 3.13 -21.44 -14.78
C PRO A 7 2.65 -20.00 -15.08
N ASN A 8 2.71 -19.11 -14.08
CA ASN A 8 2.14 -17.76 -14.17
C ASN A 8 3.23 -16.66 -14.28
N GLY A 9 4.49 -17.03 -14.52
CA GLY A 9 5.60 -16.07 -14.68
C GLY A 9 6.47 -15.88 -13.43
N PRO A 10 7.54 -15.09 -13.53
CA PRO A 10 8.65 -15.06 -12.56
C PRO A 10 8.30 -14.42 -11.21
N LEU A 11 7.22 -13.65 -11.15
CA LEU A 11 6.73 -13.00 -9.91
C LEU A 11 5.69 -13.85 -9.16
N ASN A 12 5.32 -15.00 -9.72
CA ASN A 12 4.38 -15.94 -9.14
C ASN A 12 5.11 -17.10 -8.45
N PRO A 13 4.45 -17.78 -7.50
CA PRO A 13 5.11 -18.80 -6.70
C PRO A 13 5.52 -19.98 -7.57
N PHE A 14 6.49 -20.74 -7.08
CA PHE A 14 6.69 -22.09 -7.55
C PHE A 14 5.49 -22.94 -7.14
N TYR A 15 5.04 -23.81 -8.03
CA TYR A 15 3.96 -24.77 -7.77
C TYR A 15 4.54 -26.18 -7.68
N ASP A 16 4.08 -26.96 -6.69
CA ASP A 16 4.22 -28.41 -6.63
C ASP A 16 2.87 -29.04 -7.01
N GLY A 17 2.66 -29.26 -8.30
CA GLY A 17 1.35 -29.62 -8.83
C GLY A 17 0.42 -28.41 -8.95
N SER A 18 -0.79 -28.50 -8.39
CA SER A 18 -1.78 -27.41 -8.42
C SER A 18 -1.72 -26.49 -7.18
N THR A 19 -0.91 -26.85 -6.19
CA THR A 19 -0.75 -26.06 -4.96
C THR A 19 0.53 -25.22 -5.04
N PRO A 20 0.48 -23.94 -4.64
CA PRO A 20 1.69 -23.16 -4.40
C PRO A 20 2.60 -23.89 -3.40
N VAL A 21 3.90 -23.80 -3.60
CA VAL A 21 4.90 -24.29 -2.63
C VAL A 21 4.68 -23.56 -1.29
N ALA A 22 4.84 -24.29 -0.19
CA ALA A 22 4.65 -23.79 1.17
C ALA A 22 5.39 -22.45 1.41
N GLY A 23 4.70 -21.49 2.04
CA GLY A 23 5.22 -20.15 2.37
C GLY A 23 4.68 -19.00 1.48
N TYR A 24 3.88 -19.31 0.46
CA TYR A 24 3.15 -18.33 -0.35
C TYR A 24 1.64 -18.49 -0.14
N SER A 25 1.01 -17.48 0.48
CA SER A 25 -0.43 -17.45 0.71
C SER A 25 -1.05 -16.21 0.06
N ALA A 26 -1.15 -16.17 -1.28
CA ALA A 26 -2.12 -15.37 -2.04
C ALA A 26 -1.73 -15.23 -3.52
N ALA A 27 -2.61 -15.57 -4.47
CA ALA A 27 -2.55 -14.94 -5.80
C ALA A 27 -2.81 -13.42 -5.68
N PRO A 28 -2.34 -12.56 -6.62
CA PRO A 28 -2.66 -11.13 -6.61
C PRO A 28 -4.18 -10.93 -6.46
N GLY A 29 -4.63 -10.38 -5.33
CA GLY A 29 -6.04 -10.25 -4.94
C GLY A 29 -6.39 -10.84 -3.55
N GLU A 30 -5.62 -11.82 -3.05
CA GLU A 30 -5.86 -12.45 -1.73
C GLU A 30 -4.97 -11.85 -0.60
N ALA A 31 -4.02 -10.98 -0.95
CA ALA A 31 -3.12 -10.32 0.00
C ALA A 31 -3.66 -8.98 0.51
N MET A 32 -3.96 -8.10 -0.46
CA MET A 32 -4.58 -6.78 -0.33
C MET A 32 -5.16 -6.46 -1.72
N THR A 33 -6.35 -5.86 -1.79
CA THR A 33 -6.93 -5.39 -3.06
C THR A 33 -7.14 -3.88 -2.99
N ALA A 34 -6.49 -3.12 -3.87
CA ALA A 34 -6.72 -1.70 -3.98
C ALA A 34 -8.10 -1.38 -4.57
N GLY A 35 -8.67 -0.26 -4.15
CA GLY A 35 -9.97 0.19 -4.61
C GLY A 35 -9.94 0.74 -6.03
N THR A 36 -11.14 1.01 -6.58
CA THR A 36 -11.30 1.55 -7.93
C THR A 36 -10.69 2.93 -8.09
N GLY A 37 -10.62 3.71 -7.01
CA GLY A 37 -9.97 5.01 -6.98
C GLY A 37 -8.44 4.94 -7.06
N ILE A 38 -7.85 3.74 -7.10
CA ILE A 38 -6.42 3.51 -7.38
C ILE A 38 -6.25 2.76 -8.70
N THR A 39 -6.92 1.62 -8.84
CA THR A 39 -6.70 0.65 -9.95
C THR A 39 -7.11 1.15 -11.33
N THR A 40 -7.83 2.27 -11.42
CA THR A 40 -8.23 2.90 -12.69
C THR A 40 -7.30 4.02 -13.14
N GLY A 41 -6.27 4.35 -12.36
CA GLY A 41 -5.29 5.38 -12.69
C GLY A 41 -4.47 5.02 -13.94
N THR A 42 -4.25 6.00 -14.82
CA THR A 42 -3.52 5.78 -16.06
C THR A 42 -2.02 5.77 -15.78
N GLY A 43 -1.38 4.61 -15.93
CA GLY A 43 0.05 4.43 -15.61
C GLY A 43 0.30 3.99 -14.17
N THR A 44 -0.73 3.96 -13.33
CA THR A 44 -0.65 3.46 -11.96
C THR A 44 -0.39 1.96 -11.99
N VAL A 45 0.61 1.52 -11.24
CA VAL A 45 0.91 0.10 -11.05
C VAL A 45 0.70 -0.21 -9.58
N TYR A 46 -0.17 -1.18 -9.30
CA TYR A 46 -0.39 -1.71 -7.96
C TYR A 46 -0.11 -3.21 -7.95
N GLN A 47 0.70 -3.66 -7.01
CA GLN A 47 0.93 -5.08 -6.74
C GLN A 47 0.97 -5.29 -5.23
N ALA A 48 0.31 -6.34 -4.75
CA ALA A 48 0.38 -6.71 -3.35
C ALA A 48 0.52 -8.23 -3.20
N TRP A 49 1.32 -8.65 -2.23
CA TRP A 49 1.56 -10.06 -1.94
C TRP A 49 1.92 -10.26 -0.46
N ILE A 50 1.83 -11.52 -0.03
CA ILE A 50 2.20 -11.96 1.30
C ILE A 50 3.25 -13.05 1.20
N ASN A 51 4.28 -12.95 2.03
CA ASN A 51 5.28 -14.00 2.23
C ASN A 51 5.31 -14.40 3.71
N GLU A 52 5.50 -15.69 3.98
CA GLU A 52 5.79 -16.15 5.35
C GLU A 52 7.30 -16.12 5.60
N GLU A 53 7.72 -15.37 6.62
CA GLU A 53 9.11 -15.20 7.07
C GLU A 53 9.28 -15.85 8.45
N GLY A 54 9.23 -17.18 8.50
CA GLY A 54 9.22 -17.92 9.76
C GLY A 54 7.90 -17.69 10.51
N PRO A 55 7.91 -17.16 11.75
CA PRO A 55 6.67 -16.85 12.47
C PRO A 55 6.01 -15.53 12.01
N LEU A 56 6.67 -14.76 11.15
CA LEU A 56 6.16 -13.49 10.65
C LEU A 56 5.43 -13.70 9.33
N THR A 57 4.33 -12.99 9.15
CA THR A 57 3.67 -12.79 7.86
C THR A 57 4.04 -11.41 7.36
N LYS A 58 4.72 -11.32 6.22
CA LYS A 58 5.09 -10.05 5.60
C LYS A 58 4.12 -9.73 4.47
N THR A 59 3.32 -8.69 4.66
CA THR A 59 2.50 -8.08 3.62
C THR A 59 3.32 -7.00 2.92
N THR A 60 3.40 -7.03 1.60
CA THR A 60 4.08 -6.01 0.80
C THR A 60 3.13 -5.45 -0.24
N ILE A 61 3.07 -4.12 -0.35
CA ILE A 61 2.38 -3.39 -1.39
C ILE A 61 3.43 -2.58 -2.15
N PHE A 62 3.55 -2.82 -3.45
CA PHE A 62 4.23 -1.93 -4.38
C PHE A 62 3.20 -1.04 -5.07
N VAL A 63 3.49 0.25 -5.10
CA VAL A 63 2.67 1.25 -5.80
C VAL A 63 3.55 2.18 -6.62
N ASP A 64 3.15 2.39 -7.87
CA ASP A 64 3.56 3.52 -8.72
C ASP A 64 2.41 4.52 -8.78
N LEU A 65 2.66 5.74 -8.32
CA LEU A 65 1.69 6.82 -8.19
C LEU A 65 1.35 7.47 -9.54
N THR A 66 2.07 7.16 -10.62
CA THR A 66 1.85 7.78 -11.93
C THR A 66 0.37 7.74 -12.31
N GLY A 67 -0.20 8.89 -12.64
CA GLY A 67 -1.62 9.03 -12.99
C GLY A 67 -2.60 9.14 -11.82
N LEU A 68 -2.12 9.06 -10.58
CA LEU A 68 -2.86 9.48 -9.39
C LEU A 68 -2.62 10.97 -9.11
N ASN A 69 -3.46 11.54 -8.25
CA ASN A 69 -3.46 12.94 -7.87
C ASN A 69 -3.21 13.08 -6.37
N SER A 70 -2.43 14.11 -6.01
CA SER A 70 -2.46 14.73 -4.70
C SER A 70 -3.14 16.09 -4.80
N SER A 71 -3.64 16.61 -3.68
CA SER A 71 -4.24 17.95 -3.59
C SER A 71 -3.78 18.68 -2.32
N ALA A 72 -4.66 19.11 -1.42
CA ALA A 72 -4.27 19.83 -0.22
C ALA A 72 -3.60 18.90 0.81
N ALA A 73 -2.88 19.48 1.77
CA ALA A 73 -2.25 18.72 2.83
C ALA A 73 -3.28 17.97 3.67
N GLY A 74 -3.10 16.65 3.81
CA GLY A 74 -4.03 15.76 4.50
C GLY A 74 -5.14 15.18 3.62
N ASP A 75 -5.17 15.51 2.33
CA ASP A 75 -6.12 14.93 1.39
C ASP A 75 -5.62 13.60 0.83
N ILE A 76 -6.57 12.70 0.62
CA ILE A 76 -6.32 11.34 0.14
C ILE A 76 -5.80 11.39 -1.31
N ILE A 77 -4.73 10.63 -1.57
CA ILE A 77 -4.18 10.44 -2.90
C ILE A 77 -4.99 9.37 -3.65
N GLY A 78 -5.32 9.65 -4.91
CA GLY A 78 -6.03 8.71 -5.77
C GLY A 78 -6.30 9.24 -7.16
N VAL A 79 -7.14 8.53 -7.93
CA VAL A 79 -7.63 9.04 -9.22
C VAL A 79 -8.51 10.25 -8.97
N GLN A 80 -8.26 11.33 -9.71
CA GLN A 80 -8.97 12.60 -9.58
C GLN A 80 -10.49 12.43 -9.43
N ALA A 81 -11.04 13.06 -8.39
CA ALA A 81 -12.45 13.10 -8.01
C ALA A 81 -13.13 11.72 -7.90
N THR A 82 -12.37 10.68 -7.57
CA THR A 82 -12.87 9.30 -7.51
C THR A 82 -12.87 8.78 -6.08
N ALA A 83 -13.87 7.95 -5.75
CA ALA A 83 -13.97 7.27 -4.46
C ALA A 83 -13.23 5.93 -4.46
N ASN A 84 -13.11 5.33 -3.28
CA ASN A 84 -12.41 4.07 -3.03
C ASN A 84 -10.90 4.15 -3.33
N CYS A 85 -10.24 5.18 -2.81
CA CYS A 85 -8.80 5.43 -2.95
C CYS A 85 -7.94 4.66 -1.93
N HIS A 86 -8.38 3.46 -1.53
CA HIS A 86 -7.63 2.61 -0.59
C HIS A 86 -6.63 1.71 -1.33
N PHE A 87 -5.51 1.41 -0.68
CA PHE A 87 -4.46 0.50 -1.14
C PHE A 87 -4.63 -0.94 -0.60
N GLY A 88 -5.75 -1.20 0.08
CA GLY A 88 -6.14 -2.52 0.56
C GLY A 88 -6.68 -2.48 1.98
N GLN A 89 -7.20 -3.62 2.44
CA GLN A 89 -7.75 -3.79 3.78
C GLN A 89 -6.85 -4.72 4.60
N TYR A 90 -6.31 -4.21 5.71
CA TYR A 90 -5.47 -5.00 6.59
C TYR A 90 -6.35 -5.88 7.49
N ASN A 91 -6.22 -7.19 7.37
CA ASN A 91 -7.03 -8.17 8.09
C ASN A 91 -6.11 -9.07 8.91
N PHE A 92 -6.36 -9.21 10.21
CA PHE A 92 -5.43 -9.93 11.09
C PHE A 92 -5.40 -11.44 10.83
N GLU A 93 -6.48 -12.03 10.32
CA GLU A 93 -6.52 -13.45 9.94
C GLU A 93 -5.60 -13.73 8.74
N ILE A 94 -5.54 -12.79 7.79
CA ILE A 94 -4.76 -12.91 6.56
C ILE A 94 -3.31 -12.42 6.77
N ASN A 95 -3.16 -11.20 7.26
CA ASN A 95 -1.90 -10.45 7.35
C ASN A 95 -1.17 -10.66 8.70
N GLY A 96 -1.87 -11.15 9.73
CA GLY A 96 -1.37 -11.29 11.09
C GLY A 96 -1.49 -10.02 11.95
N ASP A 97 -1.44 -10.17 13.28
CA ASP A 97 -1.40 -9.05 14.24
C ASP A 97 -0.16 -8.17 13.94
N PRO A 98 -0.30 -6.90 13.53
CA PRO A 98 0.80 -6.10 13.04
C PRO A 98 1.77 -5.73 14.16
N VAL A 99 3.06 -5.96 13.93
CA VAL A 99 4.14 -5.67 14.89
C VAL A 99 5.16 -4.67 14.35
N ARG A 100 5.20 -4.45 13.03
CA ARG A 100 6.08 -3.50 12.36
C ARG A 100 5.49 -3.09 11.03
N GLY A 101 5.73 -1.85 10.62
CA GLY A 101 5.48 -1.37 9.27
C GLY A 101 6.60 -0.45 8.80
N ARG A 102 6.78 -0.34 7.48
CA ARG A 102 7.77 0.53 6.85
C ARG A 102 7.25 1.04 5.51
N LEU A 103 7.46 2.33 5.25
CA LEU A 103 7.30 2.97 3.95
C LEU A 103 8.68 3.24 3.37
N THR A 104 8.94 2.79 2.13
CA THR A 104 10.22 2.98 1.44
C THR A 104 10.01 3.64 0.09
N CYS A 105 10.70 4.73 -0.19
CA CYS A 105 10.75 5.38 -1.49
C CYS A 105 11.60 4.56 -2.46
N VAL A 106 11.02 4.16 -3.58
CA VAL A 106 11.68 3.45 -4.68
C VAL A 106 11.99 4.42 -5.83
N GLU A 107 11.11 5.41 -6.04
CA GLU A 107 11.29 6.52 -6.95
C GLU A 107 10.71 7.77 -6.30
N VAL A 108 11.46 8.88 -6.34
CA VAL A 108 11.02 10.15 -5.76
C VAL A 108 9.81 10.67 -6.54
N PRO A 109 8.73 11.09 -5.86
CA PRO A 109 7.58 11.67 -6.54
C PRO A 109 7.95 12.88 -7.38
N ALA A 110 7.33 13.00 -8.55
CA ALA A 110 7.40 14.19 -9.38
C ALA A 110 5.99 14.74 -9.60
N THR A 111 5.91 16.05 -9.84
CA THR A 111 4.72 16.89 -10.06
C THR A 111 3.74 16.97 -8.89
N GLY A 112 3.34 15.86 -8.27
CA GLY A 112 2.54 15.85 -7.05
C GLY A 112 3.36 16.01 -5.77
N GLU A 113 2.69 15.87 -4.63
CA GLU A 113 3.25 16.08 -3.30
C GLU A 113 4.28 15.00 -2.92
N PRO A 114 5.54 15.35 -2.58
CA PRO A 114 6.55 14.36 -2.20
C PRO A 114 6.56 13.96 -0.71
N ASP A 115 5.90 14.69 0.19
CA ASP A 115 5.72 14.25 1.59
C ASP A 115 4.50 13.31 1.67
N ILE A 116 4.78 12.01 1.78
CA ILE A 116 3.79 10.94 1.67
C ILE A 116 3.58 10.28 3.03
N ASP A 117 2.34 10.33 3.50
CA ASP A 117 1.90 9.64 4.71
C ASP A 117 1.18 8.33 4.35
N VAL A 118 1.22 7.35 5.27
CA VAL A 118 0.32 6.17 5.23
C VAL A 118 -0.70 6.29 6.35
N ILE A 119 -1.97 6.20 6.01
CA ILE A 119 -3.10 6.34 6.92
C ILE A 119 -3.87 5.02 6.99
N ALA A 120 -4.45 4.69 8.14
CA ALA A 120 -5.47 3.65 8.29
C ALA A 120 -6.82 4.28 8.66
N ALA A 121 -7.92 3.71 8.18
CA ALA A 121 -9.29 4.09 8.58
C ALA A 121 -10.28 2.92 8.40
N ASP A 122 -11.48 3.01 8.98
CA ASP A 122 -12.42 1.88 8.99
C ASP A 122 -13.15 1.66 7.66
N GLU A 123 -13.48 2.73 6.93
CA GLU A 123 -14.25 2.63 5.70
C GLU A 123 -13.37 2.57 4.45
N ALA A 124 -13.86 1.91 3.40
CA ALA A 124 -13.23 1.83 2.08
C ALA A 124 -13.53 3.04 1.17
N THR A 125 -14.33 4.00 1.63
CA THR A 125 -14.97 5.01 0.76
C THR A 125 -14.18 6.31 0.65
N GLY A 126 -12.92 6.35 1.12
CA GLY A 126 -12.05 7.51 0.97
C GLY A 126 -12.01 7.99 -0.48
N THR A 127 -12.19 9.28 -0.68
CA THR A 127 -12.27 9.94 -2.00
C THR A 127 -11.06 10.83 -2.16
N GLU A 128 -10.47 10.85 -3.35
CA GLU A 128 -9.42 11.82 -3.67
C GLU A 128 -9.92 13.26 -3.42
N ASP A 129 -9.02 14.15 -3.00
CA ASP A 129 -9.32 15.54 -2.61
C ASP A 129 -10.23 15.69 -1.37
N ALA A 130 -10.52 14.60 -0.66
CA ALA A 130 -11.13 14.64 0.65
C ALA A 130 -10.08 14.37 1.73
N ALA A 131 -10.13 15.17 2.80
CA ALA A 131 -9.27 14.99 3.96
C ALA A 131 -9.47 13.61 4.59
N TYR A 132 -8.38 12.89 4.87
CA TYR A 132 -8.47 11.56 5.52
C TYR A 132 -9.06 11.64 6.92
N SER A 133 -8.91 12.77 7.60
CA SER A 133 -9.49 13.05 8.92
C SER A 133 -11.02 13.10 8.94
N GLY A 134 -11.66 13.03 7.78
CA GLY A 134 -13.11 12.84 7.65
C GLY A 134 -13.56 11.38 7.73
N LEU A 135 -12.64 10.41 7.71
CA LEU A 135 -12.94 8.98 7.85
C LEU A 135 -13.03 8.57 9.33
N THR A 136 -13.68 7.45 9.62
CA THR A 136 -13.84 7.00 11.01
C THR A 136 -12.58 6.27 11.48
N ASN A 137 -12.17 6.57 12.73
CA ASN A 137 -10.99 5.97 13.37
C ASN A 137 -9.73 6.09 12.50
N ASP A 138 -9.58 7.24 11.84
CA ASP A 138 -8.40 7.54 11.05
C ASP A 138 -7.15 7.64 11.93
N ALA A 139 -6.03 7.14 11.41
CA ALA A 139 -4.75 7.22 12.09
C ALA A 139 -3.60 7.25 11.08
N ALA A 140 -2.71 8.24 11.21
CA ALA A 140 -1.43 8.23 10.51
C ALA A 140 -0.53 7.13 11.08
N LEU A 141 -0.23 6.12 10.26
CA LEU A 141 0.66 5.01 10.60
C LEU A 141 2.12 5.41 10.46
N VAL A 142 2.43 6.19 9.43
CA VAL A 142 3.70 6.88 9.23
C VAL A 142 3.43 8.23 8.59
N ALA A 143 4.01 9.28 9.16
CA ALA A 143 3.95 10.65 8.65
C ALA A 143 5.36 11.26 8.77
N PRO A 144 6.19 11.17 7.70
CA PRO A 144 7.56 11.68 7.72
C PRO A 144 7.68 13.14 8.12
N GLY A 145 6.68 13.96 7.72
CA GLY A 145 6.67 15.42 7.93
C GLY A 145 7.78 16.12 7.14
N ALA A 146 8.23 15.48 6.06
CA ALA A 146 9.24 15.98 5.15
C ALA A 146 9.22 15.18 3.84
N ASP A 147 9.46 15.88 2.73
CA ASP A 147 9.55 15.32 1.39
C ASP A 147 10.47 14.09 1.33
N PHE A 148 10.01 13.05 0.64
CA PHE A 148 10.90 12.02 0.14
C PHE A 148 11.81 12.61 -0.94
N ALA A 149 13.10 12.70 -0.64
CA ALA A 149 14.09 13.39 -1.48
C ALA A 149 15.10 12.44 -2.15
N ALA A 150 15.10 11.15 -1.81
CA ALA A 150 15.99 10.18 -2.45
C ALA A 150 15.45 8.74 -2.44
N VAL A 151 15.85 7.99 -3.46
CA VAL A 151 15.60 6.54 -3.55
C VAL A 151 16.22 5.82 -2.36
N GLY A 152 15.46 4.89 -1.77
CA GLY A 152 15.84 4.11 -0.60
C GLY A 152 15.62 4.83 0.73
N GLN A 153 15.18 6.10 0.73
CA GLN A 153 14.71 6.73 1.96
C GLN A 153 13.49 5.97 2.48
N SER A 154 13.49 5.68 3.78
CA SER A 154 12.44 4.90 4.41
C SER A 154 12.11 5.41 5.79
N TYR A 155 10.84 5.30 6.15
CA TYR A 155 10.33 5.64 7.48
C TYR A 155 9.60 4.44 8.06
N GLU A 156 9.85 4.17 9.34
CA GLU A 156 9.17 3.11 10.09
C GLU A 156 7.83 3.64 10.60
N PHE A 157 6.84 2.76 10.66
CA PHE A 157 5.53 3.09 11.18
C PHE A 157 5.59 3.34 12.68
N THR A 158 4.94 4.41 13.13
CA THR A 158 4.79 4.80 14.53
C THR A 158 3.48 4.31 15.14
N ALA A 159 2.52 3.92 14.31
CA ALA A 159 1.28 3.24 14.68
C ALA A 159 1.00 2.09 13.72
N MET A 160 0.16 1.13 14.14
CA MET A 160 -0.21 -0.04 13.32
C MET A 160 -1.69 0.03 12.94
N PRO A 161 -2.08 -0.52 11.78
CA PRO A 161 -3.49 -0.58 11.42
C PRO A 161 -4.24 -1.50 12.38
N GLY A 162 -5.48 -1.16 12.69
CA GLY A 162 -6.44 -2.04 13.34
C GLY A 162 -6.92 -3.16 12.40
N ASP A 163 -7.64 -4.12 12.97
CA ASP A 163 -8.24 -5.19 12.19
C ASP A 163 -9.32 -4.64 11.26
N ASN A 164 -9.30 -5.09 10.00
CA ASN A 164 -10.18 -4.68 8.92
C ASN A 164 -10.10 -3.20 8.51
N GLN A 165 -9.06 -2.47 8.93
CA GLN A 165 -8.86 -1.09 8.48
C GLN A 165 -8.28 -1.03 7.06
N TYR A 166 -8.69 -0.02 6.31
CA TYR A 166 -8.21 0.28 4.97
C TYR A 166 -7.00 1.21 5.03
N LEU A 167 -6.00 0.91 4.20
CA LEU A 167 -4.81 1.75 4.06
C LEU A 167 -5.00 2.79 2.97
N TYR A 168 -4.59 4.03 3.25
CA TYR A 168 -4.62 5.17 2.34
C TYR A 168 -3.25 5.83 2.28
N LEU A 169 -2.99 6.57 1.19
CA LEU A 169 -1.88 7.51 1.11
C LEU A 169 -2.42 8.94 1.14
N SER A 170 -1.67 9.86 1.73
CA SER A 170 -1.99 11.29 1.79
C SER A 170 -0.73 12.10 1.49
N GLY A 171 -0.89 13.24 0.81
CA GLY A 171 0.16 14.25 0.71
C GLY A 171 0.12 15.20 1.91
N SER A 172 1.25 15.54 2.54
CA SER A 172 1.27 16.30 3.81
C SER A 172 2.17 17.55 3.84
N GLY A 173 3.04 17.75 2.84
CA GLY A 173 4.08 18.79 2.76
C GLY A 173 3.62 20.20 2.33
N GLY A 174 2.34 20.52 2.54
CA GLY A 174 1.74 21.80 2.14
C GLY A 174 0.70 21.68 1.02
N GLY A 175 0.60 20.51 0.40
CA GLY A 175 -0.43 20.18 -0.57
C GLY A 175 -0.09 20.67 -1.98
N THR A 176 0.53 19.80 -2.76
CA THR A 176 0.78 20.03 -4.18
C THR A 176 -0.35 19.42 -5.02
N ASP A 177 -1.25 20.26 -5.53
CA ASP A 177 -2.34 19.85 -6.41
C ASP A 177 -1.84 19.56 -7.83
N ALA A 178 -1.62 18.28 -8.10
CA ALA A 178 -1.16 17.79 -9.39
C ALA A 178 -1.34 16.27 -9.54
N THR A 179 -1.40 15.83 -10.80
CA THR A 179 -1.23 14.42 -11.15
C THR A 179 0.25 14.05 -11.13
N TYR A 180 0.61 12.97 -10.46
CA TYR A 180 1.97 12.44 -10.42
C TYR A 180 2.41 11.93 -11.80
N THR A 181 3.61 12.30 -12.22
CA THR A 181 4.27 11.73 -13.42
C THR A 181 5.34 10.69 -13.08
N ALA A 182 5.68 10.56 -11.80
CA ALA A 182 6.62 9.59 -11.23
C ALA A 182 6.37 9.48 -9.72
N GLY A 183 6.90 8.44 -9.09
CA GLY A 183 6.80 8.24 -7.64
C GLY A 183 6.41 6.81 -7.33
N GLN A 184 7.33 6.06 -6.73
CA GLN A 184 7.13 4.65 -6.43
C GLN A 184 7.46 4.36 -4.98
N PHE A 185 6.64 3.54 -4.34
CA PHE A 185 6.81 3.18 -2.95
C PHE A 185 6.61 1.68 -2.70
N LEU A 186 7.30 1.20 -1.67
CA LEU A 186 7.02 -0.06 -1.01
C LEU A 186 6.43 0.22 0.37
N ILE A 187 5.25 -0.32 0.63
CA ILE A 187 4.64 -0.39 1.94
C ILE A 187 4.78 -1.83 2.43
N GLU A 188 5.48 -2.02 3.54
CA GLU A 188 5.74 -3.34 4.10
C GLU A 188 5.17 -3.40 5.52
N LEU A 189 4.37 -4.41 5.83
CA LEU A 189 3.88 -4.69 7.18
C LEU A 189 4.23 -6.12 7.57
N TRP A 190 4.69 -6.31 8.81
CA TRP A 190 4.95 -7.61 9.40
C TRP A 190 3.94 -7.87 10.50
N GLY A 191 3.21 -8.97 10.39
CA GLY A 191 2.27 -9.46 11.38
C GLY A 191 2.67 -10.82 11.96
N ILE A 192 2.09 -11.16 13.11
CA ILE A 192 2.19 -12.49 13.73
C ILE A 192 0.81 -13.13 13.69
N LYS A 193 0.70 -14.32 13.08
CA LYS A 193 -0.54 -15.12 13.15
C LYS A 193 -0.61 -15.80 14.53
N ARG A 194 -1.75 -15.68 15.21
CA ARG A 194 -2.00 -16.30 16.52
C ARG A 194 -3.16 -17.28 16.45
#